data_AF-A0A7Y3IX51-F1
#
_entry.id   AF-A0A7Y3IX51-F1
#
_cell.length_a   1.000
_cell.length_b   1.000
_cell.length_c   1.000
_cell.angle_alpha   90.00
_cell.angle_beta   90.00
_cell.angle_gamma   90.00
#
_symmetry.space_group_name_H-M   'P 1'
#
loop_
_entity.id
_entity.type
_entity.pdbx_description
1 polymer ?
#
loop_
_entity_poly.entity_id
_entity_poly.type
_entity_poly.pdbx_seq_one_letter_code
_entity_poly.pdbx_strand_id
1 'polypeptide(L)'
;MKARQMGSAALFMVMIAGCSSVGPNFKRPLTPHPSTYSTHDSKILPAAVDMPAQELIIGQGLDKAWWHMFKSSAIDSIVQQTLHNNPGLKAAYYALAEAQERVAVSKGARQPQVNMTTDVGRSRYG
;
A
#
# COMPACT_ATOMS: atom_id res chain seq x y z
N MET A 1 0.51 45.37 -34.78
CA MET A 1 1.53 44.34 -34.46
C MET A 1 1.41 43.78 -33.02
N LYS A 2 1.20 44.62 -31.98
CA LYS A 2 1.05 44.18 -30.57
C LYS A 2 -0.10 43.17 -30.32
N ALA A 3 -1.26 43.37 -30.97
CA ALA A 3 -2.41 42.47 -30.83
C ALA A 3 -2.17 41.06 -31.41
N ARG A 4 -1.37 40.94 -32.48
CA ARG A 4 -1.01 39.65 -33.09
C ARG A 4 0.02 38.89 -32.24
N GLN A 5 0.92 39.61 -31.57
CA GLN A 5 1.84 39.04 -30.58
C GLN A 5 1.13 38.61 -29.28
N MET A 6 0.14 39.37 -28.79
CA MET A 6 -0.66 39.00 -27.62
C MET A 6 -1.53 37.75 -27.88
N GLY A 7 -2.09 37.60 -29.08
CA GLY A 7 -2.84 36.39 -29.47
C GLY A 7 -1.97 35.13 -29.52
N SER A 8 -0.75 35.21 -30.06
CA SER A 8 0.18 34.07 -30.08
C SER A 8 0.70 33.69 -28.69
N ALA A 9 0.96 34.65 -27.80
CA ALA A 9 1.40 34.37 -26.44
C ALA A 9 0.32 33.66 -25.61
N ALA A 10 -0.94 34.06 -25.74
CA ALA A 10 -2.06 33.42 -25.06
C ALA A 10 -2.30 31.97 -25.52
N LEU A 11 -2.17 31.71 -26.84
CA LEU A 11 -2.30 30.37 -27.41
C LEU A 11 -1.21 29.41 -26.90
N PHE A 12 0.01 29.92 -26.77
CA PHE A 12 1.14 29.15 -26.24
C PHE A 12 0.93 28.77 -24.77
N MET A 13 0.37 29.67 -23.95
CA MET A 13 0.08 29.42 -22.54
C MET A 13 -1.00 28.34 -22.32
N VAL A 14 -2.03 28.31 -23.17
CA VAL A 14 -3.08 27.28 -23.15
C VAL A 14 -2.53 25.91 -23.57
N MET A 15 -1.63 25.86 -24.55
CA MET A 15 -1.01 24.60 -25.01
C MET A 15 -0.15 23.93 -23.93
N ILE A 16 0.47 24.70 -23.02
CA ILE A 16 1.32 24.14 -21.95
C ILE A 16 0.49 23.72 -20.72
N ALA A 17 -0.69 24.31 -20.51
CA ALA A 17 -1.57 24.00 -19.38
C ALA A 17 -2.23 22.60 -19.43
N GLY A 18 -2.20 21.94 -20.59
CA GLY A 18 -2.72 20.58 -20.80
C GLY A 18 -1.83 19.44 -20.28
N CYS A 19 -0.59 19.72 -19.86
CA CYS A 19 0.36 18.68 -19.41
C CYS A 19 0.24 18.30 -17.93
N SER A 20 -0.76 18.79 -17.19
CA SER A 20 -1.00 18.40 -15.80
C SER A 20 -1.84 17.12 -15.74
N SER A 21 -1.20 15.99 -15.46
CA SER A 21 -1.90 14.75 -15.12
C SER A 21 -2.47 14.86 -13.69
N VAL A 22 -3.74 15.26 -13.60
CA VAL A 22 -4.50 15.30 -12.34
C VAL A 22 -5.46 14.12 -12.33
N GLY A 23 -5.03 13.01 -11.73
CA GLY A 23 -5.97 11.96 -11.34
C GLY A 23 -6.95 12.51 -10.29
N PRO A 24 -8.20 12.03 -10.24
CA PRO A 24 -9.14 12.48 -9.21
C PRO A 24 -8.57 12.21 -7.82
N ASN A 25 -8.75 13.16 -6.90
CA ASN A 25 -8.33 13.00 -5.51
C ASN A 25 -8.95 11.72 -4.95
N PHE A 26 -8.11 10.79 -4.48
CA PHE A 26 -8.59 9.57 -3.87
C PHE A 26 -9.46 9.89 -2.66
N LYS A 27 -10.73 9.47 -2.70
CA LYS A 27 -11.65 9.50 -1.56
C LYS A 27 -11.87 8.07 -1.09
N ARG A 28 -11.49 7.77 0.16
CA ARG A 28 -11.76 6.46 0.76
C ARG A 28 -13.28 6.22 0.75
N PRO A 29 -13.76 5.09 0.19
CA PRO A 29 -15.18 4.77 0.23
C PRO A 29 -15.67 4.68 1.67
N LEU A 30 -16.90 5.15 1.92
CA LEU A 30 -17.56 4.94 3.20
C LEU A 30 -17.90 3.44 3.31
N THR A 31 -17.20 2.73 4.19
CA THR A 31 -17.52 1.34 4.50
C THR A 31 -18.61 1.33 5.56
N PRO A 32 -19.82 0.80 5.27
CA PRO A 32 -20.84 0.65 6.30
C PRO A 32 -20.32 -0.33 7.35
N HIS A 33 -20.13 0.14 8.57
CA HIS A 33 -19.81 -0.68 9.73
C HIS A 33 -21.03 -0.74 10.63
N PRO A 34 -21.34 -1.91 11.22
CA PRO A 34 -22.38 -1.98 12.24
C PRO A 34 -21.96 -1.15 13.45
N SER A 35 -22.93 -0.52 14.12
CA SER A 35 -22.69 0.23 15.36
C SER A 35 -22.19 -0.68 16.49
N THR A 36 -22.55 -1.97 16.46
CA THR A 36 -22.10 -2.98 17.42
C THR A 36 -21.80 -4.29 16.70
N TYR A 37 -20.79 -5.02 17.17
CA TYR A 37 -20.49 -6.40 16.74
C TYR A 37 -21.07 -7.46 17.71
N SER A 38 -21.69 -7.01 18.81
CA SER A 38 -22.27 -7.86 19.86
C SER A 38 -23.78 -7.71 19.88
N THR A 39 -24.49 -8.82 20.06
CA THR A 39 -25.94 -8.86 20.37
C THR A 39 -26.24 -8.55 21.84
N HIS A 40 -25.21 -8.50 22.67
CA HIS A 40 -25.31 -8.19 24.09
C HIS A 40 -24.77 -6.79 24.34
N ASP A 41 -25.58 -5.94 24.99
CA ASP A 41 -25.19 -4.62 25.50
C ASP A 41 -24.18 -4.70 26.65
N SER A 42 -23.92 -5.90 27.18
CA SER A 42 -22.96 -6.10 28.25
C SER A 42 -21.54 -6.24 27.72
N LYS A 43 -20.64 -5.41 28.25
CA LYS A 43 -19.19 -5.58 28.11
C LYS A 43 -18.70 -6.91 28.70
N ILE A 44 -19.51 -7.53 29.56
CA ILE A 44 -19.22 -8.79 30.23
C ILE A 44 -19.87 -9.92 29.42
N LEU A 45 -19.04 -10.86 28.98
CA LEU A 45 -19.45 -12.11 28.37
C LEU A 45 -19.86 -13.10 29.47
N PRO A 46 -20.94 -13.88 29.27
CA PRO A 46 -21.35 -14.89 30.22
C PRO A 46 -20.22 -15.91 30.47
N ALA A 47 -20.08 -16.34 31.73
CA ALA A 47 -19.13 -17.38 32.10
C ALA A 47 -19.45 -18.67 31.34
N ALA A 48 -18.43 -19.27 30.72
CA ALA A 48 -18.54 -20.64 30.20
C ALA A 48 -18.27 -21.65 31.33
N VAL A 49 -18.64 -22.91 31.13
CA VAL A 49 -18.32 -23.98 32.08
C VAL A 49 -16.80 -24.01 32.29
N ASP A 50 -16.38 -23.96 33.55
CA ASP A 50 -14.98 -23.88 33.99
C ASP A 50 -14.17 -22.64 33.54
N MET A 51 -14.85 -21.54 33.17
CA MET A 51 -14.17 -20.28 32.86
C MET A 51 -14.82 -19.06 33.54
N PRO A 52 -14.03 -18.10 34.06
CA PRO A 52 -14.57 -16.87 34.62
C PRO A 52 -15.25 -16.03 33.54
N ALA A 53 -16.17 -15.16 33.98
CA ALA A 53 -16.77 -14.15 33.10
C ALA A 53 -15.68 -13.26 32.50
N GLN A 54 -15.76 -12.99 31.19
CA GLN A 54 -14.75 -12.25 30.45
C GLN A 54 -15.24 -10.84 30.15
N GLU A 55 -14.36 -9.84 30.19
CA GLU A 55 -14.69 -8.47 29.82
C GLU A 55 -14.13 -8.16 28.43
N LEU A 56 -14.99 -7.70 27.52
CA LEU A 56 -14.64 -7.31 26.17
C LEU A 56 -14.22 -5.84 26.13
N ILE A 57 -12.93 -5.57 25.91
CA ILE A 57 -12.42 -4.20 25.79
C ILE A 57 -12.39 -3.80 24.31
N ILE A 58 -13.45 -3.12 23.86
CA ILE A 58 -13.53 -2.59 22.50
C ILE A 58 -12.61 -1.38 22.34
N GLY A 59 -11.84 -1.34 21.25
CA GLY A 59 -10.99 -0.20 20.89
C GLY A 59 -9.59 -0.23 21.50
N GLN A 60 -9.27 -1.22 22.34
CA GLN A 60 -7.89 -1.45 22.74
C GLN A 60 -7.14 -2.17 21.61
N GLY A 61 -6.03 -1.57 21.15
CA GLY A 61 -5.16 -2.21 20.17
C GLY A 61 -4.58 -3.50 20.73
N LEU A 62 -4.62 -4.57 19.94
CA LEU A 62 -3.98 -5.84 20.30
C LEU A 62 -2.46 -5.65 20.34
N ASP A 63 -1.80 -6.22 21.35
CA ASP A 63 -0.34 -6.23 21.41
C ASP A 63 0.24 -6.94 20.18
N LYS A 64 1.39 -6.47 19.69
CA LYS A 64 2.14 -7.17 18.63
C LYS A 64 2.49 -8.60 19.05
N ALA A 65 2.76 -8.81 20.35
CA ALA A 65 3.06 -10.11 20.94
C ALA A 65 1.83 -10.72 21.64
N TRP A 66 0.67 -10.65 20.98
CA TRP A 66 -0.62 -11.12 21.49
C TRP A 66 -0.61 -12.55 22.05
N TRP A 67 0.27 -13.42 21.54
CA TRP A 67 0.38 -14.81 21.98
C TRP A 67 0.89 -14.96 23.43
N HIS A 68 1.55 -13.95 24.00
CA HIS A 68 1.94 -13.98 25.42
C HIS A 68 0.73 -13.97 26.37
N MET A 69 -0.44 -13.53 25.90
CA MET A 69 -1.67 -13.57 26.70
C MET A 69 -2.10 -15.01 27.07
N PHE A 70 -1.63 -16.02 26.33
CA PHE A 70 -1.87 -17.43 26.66
C PHE A 70 -1.01 -17.93 27.82
N LYS A 71 0.03 -17.20 28.23
CA LYS A 71 0.95 -17.57 29.32
C LYS A 71 1.53 -18.98 29.17
N SER A 72 1.83 -19.37 27.93
CA SER A 72 2.34 -20.70 27.60
C SER A 72 3.69 -20.59 26.91
N SER A 73 4.74 -21.07 27.58
CA SER A 73 6.10 -21.08 27.03
C SER A 73 6.21 -21.90 25.74
N ALA A 74 5.39 -22.96 25.60
CA ALA A 74 5.33 -23.75 24.38
C ALA A 74 4.80 -22.92 23.20
N ILE A 75 3.71 -22.18 23.40
CA ILE A 75 3.16 -21.28 22.36
C ILE A 75 4.16 -20.19 22.01
N ASP A 76 4.78 -19.57 23.02
CA ASP A 76 5.79 -18.53 22.82
C ASP A 76 6.94 -19.04 21.92
N SER A 77 7.44 -20.24 22.20
CA SER A 77 8.55 -20.83 21.44
C SER A 77 8.20 -21.11 19.98
N ILE A 78 7.00 -21.67 19.72
CA ILE A 78 6.54 -22.00 18.36
C ILE A 78 6.31 -20.74 17.55
N VAL A 79 5.71 -19.71 18.16
CA VAL A 79 5.49 -18.43 17.47
C VAL A 79 6.81 -17.77 17.14
N GLN A 80 7.77 -17.71 18.07
CA GLN A 80 9.09 -17.14 17.80
C GLN A 80 9.84 -17.89 16.70
N GLN A 81 9.85 -19.22 16.76
CA GLN A 81 10.49 -20.05 15.73
C GLN A 81 9.83 -19.84 14.36
N THR A 82 8.51 -19.74 14.32
CA THR A 82 7.76 -19.50 13.09
C THR A 82 8.06 -18.11 12.53
N LEU A 83 8.01 -17.05 13.35
CA LEU A 83 8.31 -15.69 12.91
C LEU A 83 9.71 -15.57 12.31
N HIS A 84 10.69 -16.31 12.84
CA HIS A 84 12.05 -16.32 12.31
C HIS A 84 12.19 -17.09 10.98
N ASN A 85 11.46 -18.20 10.83
CA ASN A 85 11.67 -19.16 9.74
C ASN A 85 10.48 -19.37 8.80
N ASN A 86 9.51 -18.45 8.74
CA ASN A 86 8.31 -18.60 7.92
C ASN A 86 8.54 -18.19 6.45
N PRO A 87 8.50 -19.12 5.48
CA PRO A 87 8.69 -18.80 4.06
C PRO A 87 7.60 -17.90 3.48
N GLY A 88 6.37 -18.00 4.00
CA GLY A 88 5.24 -17.15 3.60
C GLY A 88 5.44 -15.69 4.00
N LEU A 89 5.96 -15.42 5.22
CA LEU A 89 6.33 -14.06 5.63
C LEU A 89 7.45 -13.51 4.76
N LYS A 90 8.45 -14.35 4.44
CA LYS A 90 9.54 -13.98 3.53
C LYS A 90 9.02 -13.64 2.13
N ALA A 91 8.11 -14.44 1.60
CA ALA A 91 7.47 -14.20 0.30
C ALA A 91 6.67 -12.89 0.30
N ALA A 92 5.89 -12.61 1.35
CA ALA A 92 5.15 -11.37 1.50
C ALA A 92 6.07 -10.14 1.55
N TYR A 93 7.20 -10.24 2.24
CA TYR A 93 8.21 -9.17 2.27
C TYR A 93 8.78 -8.88 0.87
N TYR A 94 9.13 -9.92 0.11
CA TYR A 94 9.61 -9.73 -1.27
C TYR A 94 8.53 -9.22 -2.22
N ALA A 95 7.27 -9.63 -2.05
CA ALA A 95 6.17 -9.09 -2.83
C ALA A 95 5.99 -7.58 -2.58
N LEU A 96 6.18 -7.12 -1.33
CA LEU A 96 6.18 -5.69 -1.01
C LEU A 96 7.38 -4.97 -1.65
N ALA A 97 8.58 -5.55 -1.59
CA ALA A 97 9.77 -5.00 -2.22
C ALA A 97 9.59 -4.88 -3.75
N GLU A 98 9.05 -5.92 -4.39
CA GLU A 98 8.73 -5.89 -5.82
C GLU A 98 7.75 -4.77 -6.16
N ALA A 99 6.68 -4.61 -5.36
CA ALA A 99 5.72 -3.53 -5.56
C ALA A 99 6.37 -2.14 -5.44
N GLN A 100 7.31 -1.97 -4.50
CA GLN A 100 8.07 -0.72 -4.34
C GLN A 100 8.97 -0.44 -5.54
N GLU A 101 9.65 -1.45 -6.08
CA GLU A 101 10.48 -1.30 -7.27
C GLU A 101 9.66 -1.00 -8.53
N ARG A 102 8.47 -1.60 -8.67
CA ARG A 102 7.53 -1.25 -9.74
C ARG A 102 7.12 0.23 -9.69
N VAL A 103 6.95 0.78 -8.48
CA VAL A 103 6.73 2.22 -8.28
C VAL A 103 7.99 3.02 -8.64
N ALA A 104 9.19 2.55 -8.30
CA ALA A 104 10.45 3.19 -8.67
C ALA A 104 10.63 3.25 -10.20
N VAL A 105 10.36 2.16 -10.93
CA VAL A 105 10.37 2.13 -12.40
C VAL A 105 9.39 3.15 -12.99
N SER A 106 8.16 3.18 -12.47
CA SER A 106 7.14 4.16 -12.89
C SER A 106 7.57 5.61 -12.64
N LYS A 107 8.32 5.86 -11.56
CA LYS A 107 8.92 7.17 -11.28
C LYS A 107 10.07 7.48 -12.22
N GLY A 108 10.93 6.51 -12.51
CA GLY A 108 12.07 6.63 -13.43
C GLY A 108 11.64 6.96 -14.86
N ALA A 109 10.50 6.42 -15.31
CA ALA A 109 9.90 6.75 -16.60
C ALA A 109 9.55 8.24 -16.78
N ARG A 110 9.45 9.02 -15.69
CA ARG A 110 9.24 10.48 -15.71
C ARG A 110 10.54 11.28 -15.67
N GLN A 111 11.70 10.62 -15.66
CA GLN A 111 13.02 11.26 -15.66
C GLN A 111 13.66 11.18 -17.06
N PRO A 112 14.60 12.08 -17.40
CA PRO A 112 15.39 11.96 -18.61
C PRO A 112 16.10 10.60 -18.68
N GLN A 113 16.00 9.93 -19.83
CA GLN A 113 16.68 8.67 -20.09
C GLN A 113 17.97 8.96 -20.87
N VAL A 114 19.09 8.39 -20.43
CA VAL A 114 20.37 8.47 -21.15
C VAL A 114 20.67 7.07 -21.67
N ASN A 115 20.83 6.94 -22.99
CA ASN A 115 21.21 5.70 -23.64
C ASN A 115 22.38 5.94 -24.62
N MET A 116 23.09 4.88 -24.97
CA MET A 116 24.14 4.88 -25.98
C MET A 116 23.97 3.64 -26.84
N THR A 117 23.79 3.82 -28.14
CA THR A 117 23.64 2.74 -29.11
C THR A 117 24.62 2.96 -30.26
N THR A 118 25.21 1.86 -30.76
CA THR A 118 26.16 1.89 -31.88
C THR A 118 25.72 0.86 -32.93
N ASP A 119 25.40 1.33 -34.14
CA ASP A 119 24.95 0.48 -35.24
C ASP A 119 25.94 0.54 -36.41
N VAL A 120 26.21 -0.61 -37.04
CA VAL A 120 27.03 -0.73 -38.25
C VAL A 120 26.28 -1.62 -39.26
N GLY A 121 25.90 -1.05 -40.41
CA GLY A 121 25.16 -1.76 -41.45
C GLY A 121 25.78 -1.57 -42.83
N ARG A 122 25.75 -2.61 -43.67
CA ARG A 122 26.16 -2.56 -45.07
C ARG A 122 25.04 -3.08 -45.95
N SER A 123 24.45 -2.22 -46.77
CA SER A 123 23.49 -2.62 -47.80
C SER A 123 24.20 -2.79 -49.15
N ARG A 124 23.97 -3.92 -49.84
CA ARG A 124 24.36 -4.10 -51.24
C ARG A 124 23.08 -4.08 -52.06
N TYR A 125 22.89 -3.02 -52.84
CA TYR A 125 21.86 -2.97 -53.87
C TYR A 125 22.23 -4.00 -54.95
N GLY A 126 21.31 -4.92 -55.22
CA GLY A 126 21.33 -5.78 -56.40
C GLY A 126 20.77 -5.04 -57.60
#